data_AF-A0A5D2T8B2-F1
#
_entry.id   AF-A0A5D2T8B2-F1
#
_cell.length_a   1.000
_cell.length_b   1.000
_cell.length_c   1.000
_cell.angle_alpha   90.00
_cell.angle_beta   90.00
_cell.angle_gamma   90.00
#
_symmetry.space_group_name_H-M   'P 1'
#
loop_
_entity.id
_entity.type
_entity.pdbx_description
1 polymer ?
#
loop_
_entity_poly.entity_id
_entity_poly.type
_entity_poly.pdbx_seq_one_letter_code
_entity_poly.pdbx_strand_id
1 'polypeptide(L)'
;MWSRAGSRRCNIHRRLFSGAARRIEDEGDWLYSPEWWGSESESEFNGNTVFRSVSDKGNGVISVHAYPSSRPNKVHWPETEKWLQQRYGEIYPGYEHSGSFKILGYQWRVLRFNDNTRQSTVKIMAAYRDTEPGSIFIMQQAQCLAIPYVKSMVSLGLSTIASSKYDLIAAVHGKKRMHILCIGHGGGSLPLFLASKIQGAEIHVVEIDPIVISASVQAMGFPGFSVMTPSGERALLEPDTINEVMWKGIHERLYLYETDAEKYVVENNNLYDIIFVDAYDGDDIFPNKLWDPHSPFLNSLSDRLHPEHGTVVVMRLRYLKPQ
;
A
#
# COMPACT_ATOMS: atom_id res chain seq x y z
N MET A 1 -71.43 -17.66 -7.28
CA MET A 1 -70.24 -17.87 -8.13
C MET A 1 -69.68 -16.48 -8.47
N TRP A 2 -68.82 -15.84 -7.67
CA TRP A 2 -67.35 -16.05 -7.56
C TRP A 2 -66.72 -16.11 -8.97
N SER A 3 -65.84 -15.21 -9.43
CA SER A 3 -64.88 -14.34 -8.74
C SER A 3 -64.44 -13.16 -9.62
N ARG A 4 -64.10 -12.05 -8.96
CA ARG A 4 -63.34 -10.91 -9.50
C ARG A 4 -61.91 -11.34 -9.82
N ALA A 5 -61.40 -10.94 -10.99
CA ALA A 5 -59.98 -11.10 -11.33
C ALA A 5 -59.15 -10.11 -10.50
N GLY A 6 -58.40 -10.65 -9.54
CA GLY A 6 -57.56 -9.91 -8.62
C GLY A 6 -56.20 -9.54 -9.21
N SER A 7 -55.77 -8.35 -8.81
CA SER A 7 -54.40 -7.82 -8.79
C SER A 7 -53.32 -8.90 -8.58
N ARG A 8 -52.31 -8.91 -9.47
CA ARG A 8 -50.98 -9.46 -9.17
C ARG A 8 -49.97 -8.32 -9.18
N ARG A 9 -49.95 -7.56 -8.07
CA ARG A 9 -48.72 -6.89 -7.62
C ARG A 9 -47.69 -7.98 -7.32
N CYS A 10 -46.76 -8.21 -8.22
CA CYS A 10 -45.59 -9.04 -7.94
C CYS A 10 -44.61 -8.17 -7.14
N ASN A 11 -44.57 -8.38 -5.83
CA ASN A 11 -43.60 -7.76 -4.92
C ASN A 11 -42.20 -8.21 -5.33
N ILE A 12 -41.45 -7.35 -6.02
CA ILE A 12 -40.00 -7.49 -6.20
C ILE A 12 -39.35 -7.05 -4.89
N HIS A 13 -39.45 -7.89 -3.86
CA HIS A 13 -38.48 -7.88 -2.77
C HIS A 13 -37.32 -8.77 -3.20
N ARG A 14 -36.42 -8.23 -4.03
CA ARG A 14 -35.07 -8.79 -4.18
C ARG A 14 -34.38 -8.65 -2.82
N ARG A 15 -34.45 -9.70 -2.01
CA ARG A 15 -33.51 -9.94 -0.92
C ARG A 15 -32.11 -10.06 -1.54
N LEU A 16 -31.36 -8.96 -1.54
CA LEU A 16 -29.92 -8.95 -1.77
C LEU A 16 -29.22 -9.46 -0.50
N PHE A 17 -29.33 -10.75 -0.23
CA PHE A 17 -28.49 -11.43 0.75
C PHE A 17 -28.05 -12.76 0.15
N SER A 18 -26.97 -12.74 -0.62
CA SER A 18 -26.23 -13.95 -0.96
C SER A 18 -25.34 -14.32 0.22
N GLY A 19 -25.93 -14.96 1.23
CA GLY A 19 -25.19 -15.66 2.29
C GLY A 19 -24.57 -16.96 1.77
N ALA A 20 -23.82 -16.90 0.67
CA ALA A 20 -22.86 -17.95 0.37
C ALA A 20 -21.68 -17.72 1.31
N ALA A 21 -21.28 -18.74 2.07
CA ALA A 21 -20.06 -18.71 2.86
C ALA A 21 -18.89 -18.39 1.91
N ARG A 22 -18.52 -17.12 1.80
CA ARG A 22 -17.38 -16.70 1.00
C ARG A 22 -16.17 -17.34 1.64
N ARG A 23 -15.44 -18.16 0.88
CA ARG A 23 -14.06 -18.46 1.21
C ARG A 23 -13.32 -17.12 1.06
N ILE A 24 -13.18 -16.39 2.15
CA ILE A 24 -12.50 -15.09 2.15
C ILE A 24 -11.01 -15.39 2.02
N GLU A 25 -10.51 -15.28 0.80
CA GLU A 25 -9.10 -15.45 0.44
C GLU A 25 -8.31 -14.14 0.57
N ASP A 26 -8.99 -13.00 0.64
CA ASP A 26 -8.37 -11.69 0.83
C ASP A 26 -7.93 -11.51 2.29
N GLU A 27 -6.64 -11.67 2.56
CA GLU A 27 -6.06 -11.46 3.89
C GLU A 27 -6.15 -9.99 4.36
N GLY A 28 -6.39 -9.05 3.46
CA GLY A 28 -6.66 -7.64 3.76
C GLY A 28 -8.15 -7.30 3.87
N ASP A 29 -9.04 -8.30 3.95
CA ASP A 29 -10.48 -8.06 4.14
C ASP A 29 -10.74 -7.39 5.51
N TRP A 30 -11.73 -6.47 5.53
CA TRP A 30 -12.12 -5.75 6.74
C TRP A 30 -12.60 -6.68 7.86
N LEU A 31 -13.01 -7.92 7.55
CA LEU A 31 -13.31 -8.93 8.56
C LEU A 31 -12.16 -9.12 9.58
N TYR A 32 -10.91 -8.96 9.13
CA TYR A 32 -9.75 -9.11 9.99
C TYR A 32 -9.41 -7.82 10.77
N SER A 33 -10.20 -6.74 10.60
CA SER A 33 -9.94 -5.46 11.27
C SER A 33 -9.75 -5.54 12.78
N PRO A 34 -10.43 -6.42 13.55
CA PRO A 34 -10.16 -6.56 14.97
C PRO A 34 -8.68 -6.86 15.30
N GLU A 35 -7.96 -7.55 14.41
CA GLU A 35 -6.55 -7.91 14.61
C GLU A 35 -5.61 -6.69 14.64
N TRP A 36 -5.94 -5.59 13.98
CA TRP A 36 -5.11 -4.37 13.92
C TRP A 36 -5.80 -3.12 14.46
N TRP A 37 -7.12 -3.15 14.59
CA TRP A 37 -7.88 -2.05 15.16
C TRP A 37 -7.88 -2.09 16.69
N GLY A 38 -7.74 -3.30 17.26
CA GLY A 38 -7.92 -3.60 18.68
C GLY A 38 -9.40 -3.69 19.06
N SER A 39 -9.71 -4.43 20.13
CA SER A 39 -11.00 -4.35 20.82
C SER A 39 -10.87 -3.39 22.01
N GLU A 40 -11.85 -2.52 22.22
CA GLU A 40 -11.85 -1.56 23.36
C GLU A 40 -11.87 -2.27 24.73
N SER A 41 -12.13 -3.58 24.76
CA SER A 41 -12.42 -4.35 25.96
C SER A 41 -11.30 -5.28 26.45
N GLU A 42 -10.21 -5.49 25.71
CA GLU A 42 -9.19 -6.49 26.09
C GLU A 42 -7.76 -5.92 26.08
N SER A 43 -7.15 -5.91 27.26
CA SER A 43 -5.77 -5.45 27.51
C SER A 43 -4.67 -6.29 26.83
N GLU A 44 -5.02 -7.44 26.24
CA GLU A 44 -4.08 -8.34 25.56
C GLU A 44 -3.86 -7.99 24.07
N PHE A 45 -4.71 -7.13 23.47
CA PHE A 45 -4.52 -6.59 22.12
C PHE A 45 -3.92 -5.18 22.11
N ASN A 46 -3.16 -4.83 23.15
CA ASN A 46 -2.36 -3.62 23.17
C ASN A 46 -1.13 -3.82 22.27
N GLY A 47 -1.26 -3.46 20.99
CA GLY A 47 -0.19 -3.65 20.01
C GLY A 47 1.14 -3.07 20.47
N ASN A 48 2.22 -3.84 20.31
CA ASN A 48 3.55 -3.47 20.77
C ASN A 48 4.14 -2.36 19.90
N THR A 49 4.63 -1.28 20.51
CA THR A 49 5.33 -0.24 19.76
C THR A 49 6.68 -0.78 19.25
N VAL A 50 6.85 -0.83 17.94
CA VAL A 50 8.07 -1.30 17.26
C VAL A 50 8.86 -0.16 16.61
N PHE A 51 8.26 1.02 16.50
CA PHE A 51 8.91 2.25 16.06
C PHE A 51 8.23 3.42 16.74
N ARG A 52 9.02 4.42 17.16
CA ARG A 52 8.51 5.68 17.67
C ARG A 52 9.54 6.78 17.46
N SER A 53 9.14 7.88 16.84
CA SER A 53 9.97 9.05 16.66
C SER A 53 9.12 10.32 16.57
N VAL A 54 9.75 11.49 16.67
CA VAL A 54 9.09 12.79 16.57
C VAL A 54 9.39 13.39 15.20
N SER A 55 8.34 13.78 14.49
CA SER A 55 8.40 14.47 13.21
C SER A 55 8.68 15.96 13.40
N ASP A 56 9.53 16.52 12.54
CA ASP A 56 9.72 17.96 12.38
C ASP A 56 8.87 18.56 11.22
N LYS A 57 8.05 17.73 10.55
CA LYS A 57 7.19 18.12 9.42
C LYS A 57 5.72 18.34 9.78
N GLY A 58 5.39 18.37 11.08
CA GLY A 58 4.04 18.65 11.56
C GLY A 58 3.15 17.42 11.76
N ASN A 59 3.67 16.20 11.56
CA ASN A 59 2.94 14.97 11.88
C ASN A 59 3.00 14.59 13.37
N GLY A 60 3.71 15.39 14.18
CA GLY A 60 3.86 15.19 15.61
C GLY A 60 4.61 13.90 15.96
N VAL A 61 4.04 13.05 16.82
CA VAL A 61 4.66 11.75 17.17
C VAL A 61 4.24 10.70 16.15
N ILE A 62 5.22 10.09 15.49
CA ILE A 62 4.99 8.95 14.60
C ILE A 62 5.30 7.67 15.35
N SER A 63 4.34 6.75 15.40
CA SER A 63 4.51 5.43 16.02
C SER A 63 4.01 4.31 15.12
N VAL A 64 4.66 3.14 15.21
CA VAL A 64 4.19 1.91 14.55
C VAL A 64 3.90 0.87 15.62
N HIS A 65 2.67 0.39 15.63
CA HIS A 65 2.23 -0.68 16.52
C HIS A 65 2.15 -2.02 15.79
N ALA A 66 2.63 -3.06 16.46
CA ALA A 66 2.66 -4.43 16.02
C ALA A 66 1.51 -5.23 16.62
N TYR A 67 0.75 -5.91 15.76
CA TYR A 67 -0.29 -6.85 16.18
C TYR A 67 -0.09 -8.20 15.50
N PRO A 68 -0.43 -9.33 16.15
CA PRO A 68 -0.36 -10.64 15.50
C PRO A 68 -1.36 -10.71 14.33
N SER A 69 -0.98 -11.41 13.26
CA SER A 69 -1.93 -11.76 12.18
C SER A 69 -2.28 -13.25 12.26
N SER A 70 -3.57 -13.58 12.11
CA SER A 70 -4.02 -14.98 12.09
C SER A 70 -3.73 -15.71 10.78
N ARG A 71 -3.34 -14.97 9.74
CA ARG A 71 -3.13 -15.48 8.38
C ARG A 71 -1.71 -15.18 7.88
N PRO A 72 -1.17 -15.97 6.94
CA PRO A 72 -1.61 -17.33 6.62
C PRO A 72 -1.43 -18.26 7.82
N ASN A 73 -2.19 -19.36 7.83
CA ASN A 73 -2.03 -20.39 8.86
C ASN A 73 -0.63 -21.02 8.75
N LYS A 74 -0.04 -21.41 9.89
CA LYS A 74 1.26 -22.08 9.99
C LYS A 74 1.44 -23.26 9.03
N VAL A 75 0.36 -23.97 8.69
CA VAL A 75 0.41 -25.08 7.71
C VAL A 75 0.87 -24.64 6.31
N HIS A 76 0.70 -23.37 5.95
CA HIS A 76 1.13 -22.81 4.66
C HIS A 76 2.52 -22.18 4.70
N TRP A 77 3.11 -22.00 5.89
CA TRP A 77 4.44 -21.39 6.01
C TRP A 77 5.54 -22.17 5.25
N PRO A 78 5.55 -23.52 5.26
CA PRO A 78 6.54 -24.28 4.50
C PRO A 78 6.52 -23.99 2.98
N GLU A 79 5.36 -23.64 2.41
CA GLU A 79 5.25 -23.28 1.00
C GLU A 79 5.97 -21.94 0.72
N THR A 80 5.76 -20.95 1.57
CA THR A 80 6.44 -19.66 1.49
C THR A 80 7.94 -19.77 1.78
N GLU A 81 8.35 -20.59 2.75
CA GLU A 81 9.77 -20.88 3.03
C GLU A 81 10.47 -21.47 1.79
N LYS A 82 9.82 -22.47 1.15
CA LYS A 82 10.33 -23.07 -0.08
C LYS A 82 10.39 -22.06 -1.23
N TRP A 83 9.41 -21.18 -1.33
CA TRP A 83 9.39 -20.12 -2.35
C TRP A 83 10.54 -19.12 -2.17
N LEU A 84 10.85 -18.71 -0.92
CA LEU A 84 12.03 -17.88 -0.63
C LEU A 84 13.32 -18.62 -1.00
N GLN A 85 13.42 -19.91 -0.66
CA GLN A 85 14.59 -20.73 -1.01
C GLN A 85 14.80 -20.80 -2.53
N GLN A 86 13.73 -21.02 -3.29
CA GLN A 86 13.78 -21.09 -4.75
C GLN A 86 14.29 -19.77 -5.35
N ARG A 87 13.76 -18.64 -4.89
CA ARG A 87 14.23 -17.31 -5.34
C ARG A 87 15.69 -17.07 -5.01
N TYR A 88 16.13 -17.48 -3.81
CA TYR A 88 17.54 -17.38 -3.44
C TYR A 88 18.44 -18.21 -4.38
N GLY A 89 18.03 -19.44 -4.70
CA GLY A 89 18.75 -20.30 -5.65
C GLY A 89 18.77 -19.76 -7.09
N GLU A 90 17.70 -19.09 -7.53
CA GLU A 90 17.66 -18.40 -8.83
C GLU A 90 18.71 -17.27 -8.91
N ILE A 91 18.95 -16.56 -7.81
CA ILE A 91 19.93 -15.47 -7.72
C ILE A 91 21.36 -16.03 -7.59
N TYR A 92 21.54 -17.15 -6.86
CA TYR A 92 22.84 -17.80 -6.65
C TYR A 92 22.84 -19.27 -7.08
N PRO A 93 23.02 -19.55 -8.39
CA PRO A 93 23.15 -20.92 -8.89
C PRO A 93 24.30 -21.66 -8.18
N GLY A 94 24.03 -22.85 -7.64
CA GLY A 94 25.01 -23.67 -6.91
C GLY A 94 25.01 -23.48 -5.38
N TYR A 95 24.29 -22.50 -4.85
CA TYR A 95 24.09 -22.29 -3.40
C TYR A 95 22.70 -22.69 -2.92
N GLU A 96 22.00 -23.52 -3.69
CA GLU A 96 20.63 -23.99 -3.44
C GLU A 96 20.44 -24.62 -2.04
N HIS A 97 21.53 -25.12 -1.45
CA HIS A 97 21.57 -25.83 -0.16
C HIS A 97 22.24 -25.01 0.95
N SER A 98 22.52 -23.73 0.73
CA SER A 98 23.29 -22.87 1.66
C SER A 98 22.47 -22.35 2.86
N GLY A 99 21.59 -23.19 3.42
CA GLY A 99 20.68 -22.84 4.51
C GLY A 99 19.26 -22.62 4.04
N SER A 100 18.29 -22.84 4.95
CA SER A 100 16.86 -22.65 4.71
C SER A 100 16.36 -21.31 5.23
N PHE A 101 15.34 -20.78 4.56
CA PHE A 101 14.50 -19.70 5.08
C PHE A 101 13.49 -20.26 6.07
N LYS A 102 13.28 -19.55 7.18
CA LYS A 102 12.28 -19.88 8.20
C LYS A 102 11.40 -18.70 8.52
N ILE A 103 10.09 -18.95 8.58
CA ILE A 103 9.12 -17.92 8.94
C ILE A 103 8.97 -17.86 10.46
N LEU A 104 9.12 -16.65 11.01
CA LEU A 104 8.85 -16.36 12.42
C LEU A 104 7.36 -16.07 12.64
N GLY A 105 6.74 -15.39 11.69
CA GLY A 105 5.31 -15.14 11.69
C GLY A 105 4.89 -13.96 10.84
N TYR A 106 3.61 -13.65 10.94
CA TYR A 106 2.97 -12.54 10.24
C TYR A 106 2.37 -11.58 11.24
N GLN A 107 2.51 -10.30 10.97
CA GLN A 107 2.06 -9.23 11.86
C GLN A 107 1.39 -8.12 11.07
N TRP A 108 0.38 -7.50 11.68
CA TRP A 108 -0.10 -6.20 11.25
C TRP A 108 0.80 -5.10 11.83
N ARG A 109 1.03 -4.09 11.03
CA ARG A 109 1.77 -2.87 11.38
C ARG A 109 0.87 -1.68 11.15
N VAL A 110 0.61 -0.93 12.22
CA VAL A 110 -0.29 0.22 12.19
C VAL A 110 0.52 1.48 12.46
N LEU A 111 0.66 2.30 11.43
CA LEU A 111 1.26 3.63 11.51
C LEU A 111 0.26 4.61 12.11
N ARG A 112 0.70 5.36 13.11
CA ARG A 112 -0.10 6.38 13.79
C ARG A 112 0.63 7.70 13.91
N PHE A 113 -0.14 8.78 13.85
CA PHE A 113 0.28 10.12 14.22
C PHE A 113 -0.33 10.50 15.57
N ASN A 114 0.47 11.12 16.42
CA ASN A 114 0.10 11.55 17.78
C ASN A 114 -0.55 10.43 18.62
N ASP A 115 -0.17 9.18 18.36
CA ASP A 115 -0.70 7.93 18.94
C ASP A 115 -2.22 7.68 18.73
N ASN A 116 -2.93 8.64 18.13
CA ASN A 116 -4.38 8.66 17.99
C ASN A 116 -4.85 8.42 16.54
N THR A 117 -4.24 9.15 15.60
CA THR A 117 -4.65 9.17 14.22
C THR A 117 -4.03 7.99 13.48
N ARG A 118 -4.86 7.08 12.96
CA ARG A 118 -4.40 5.90 12.20
C ARG A 118 -4.21 6.28 10.73
N GLN A 119 -2.96 6.29 10.28
CA GLN A 119 -2.60 6.73 8.93
C GLN A 119 -2.52 5.56 7.94
N SER A 120 -1.98 4.42 8.38
CA SER A 120 -1.81 3.27 7.49
C SER A 120 -1.78 1.96 8.27
N THR A 121 -2.35 0.91 7.67
CA THR A 121 -2.22 -0.46 8.16
C THR A 121 -1.65 -1.33 7.05
N VAL A 122 -0.62 -2.09 7.37
CA VAL A 122 0.00 -3.04 6.45
C VAL A 122 0.21 -4.38 7.14
N LYS A 123 0.33 -5.44 6.35
CA LYS A 123 0.71 -6.75 6.83
C LYS A 123 2.16 -7.02 6.47
N ILE A 124 2.91 -7.62 7.38
CA ILE A 124 4.29 -8.04 7.16
C ILE A 124 4.46 -9.53 7.41
N MET A 125 5.44 -10.11 6.74
CA MET A 125 6.05 -11.40 7.07
C MET A 125 7.40 -11.13 7.71
N ALA A 126 7.72 -11.80 8.82
CA ALA A 126 9.05 -11.83 9.41
C ALA A 126 9.66 -13.22 9.20
N ALA A 127 10.91 -13.26 8.76
CA ALA A 127 11.63 -14.49 8.51
C ALA A 127 13.13 -14.31 8.76
N TYR A 128 13.85 -15.42 8.85
CA TYR A 128 15.31 -15.45 9.01
C TYR A 128 15.89 -16.59 8.15
N ARG A 129 17.20 -16.59 8.00
CA ARG A 129 17.94 -17.69 7.36
C ARG A 129 18.63 -18.52 8.44
N ASP A 130 18.55 -19.83 8.37
CA ASP A 130 19.08 -20.73 9.42
C ASP A 130 20.59 -20.59 9.64
N THR A 131 21.34 -20.16 8.62
CA THR A 131 22.79 -19.88 8.74
C THR A 131 23.07 -18.57 9.46
N GLU A 132 22.08 -17.67 9.57
CA GLU A 132 22.17 -16.34 10.16
C GLU A 132 20.92 -16.05 11.01
N PRO A 133 20.66 -16.80 12.09
CA PRO A 133 19.41 -16.66 12.85
C PRO A 133 19.26 -15.32 13.57
N GLY A 134 20.35 -14.55 13.71
CA GLY A 134 20.32 -13.18 14.22
C GLY A 134 19.83 -12.14 13.20
N SER A 135 19.77 -12.49 11.92
CA SER A 135 19.37 -11.61 10.82
C SER A 135 17.89 -11.80 10.51
N ILE A 136 17.03 -11.06 11.20
CA ILE A 136 15.58 -11.04 10.92
C ILE A 136 15.32 -10.05 9.78
N PHE A 137 14.60 -10.51 8.77
CA PHE A 137 14.15 -9.69 7.66
C PHE A 137 12.62 -9.64 7.61
N ILE A 138 12.11 -8.47 7.27
CA ILE A 138 10.67 -8.19 7.21
C ILE A 138 10.26 -7.81 5.80
N MET A 139 9.13 -8.36 5.34
CA MET A 139 8.60 -8.13 4.01
C MET A 139 7.12 -7.76 4.10
N GLN A 140 6.78 -6.55 3.67
CA GLN A 140 5.39 -6.14 3.51
C GLN A 140 4.67 -7.01 2.48
N GLN A 141 3.45 -7.44 2.81
CA GLN A 141 2.61 -8.28 1.96
C GLN A 141 1.85 -7.41 0.96
N ALA A 142 2.41 -7.26 -0.25
CA ALA A 142 1.92 -6.36 -1.29
C ALA A 142 0.45 -6.57 -1.68
N GLN A 143 -0.04 -7.80 -1.58
CA GLN A 143 -1.43 -8.17 -1.89
C GLN A 143 -2.45 -7.69 -0.86
N CYS A 144 -2.00 -7.20 0.30
CA CYS A 144 -2.83 -6.94 1.45
C CYS A 144 -3.14 -5.44 1.61
N LEU A 145 -4.26 -5.00 1.03
CA LEU A 145 -4.80 -3.65 1.25
C LEU A 145 -5.80 -3.68 2.42
N ALA A 146 -5.35 -3.39 3.64
CA ALA A 146 -6.22 -3.51 4.83
C ALA A 146 -7.33 -2.44 4.91
N ILE A 147 -7.01 -1.21 4.49
CA ILE A 147 -7.93 -0.07 4.64
C ILE A 147 -8.88 0.01 3.43
N PRO A 148 -10.21 -0.02 3.61
CA PRO A 148 -11.16 -0.13 2.51
C PRO A 148 -11.09 0.99 1.48
N TYR A 149 -10.81 2.23 1.90
CA TYR A 149 -10.75 3.35 0.95
C TYR A 149 -9.62 3.17 -0.08
N VAL A 150 -8.50 2.52 0.29
CA VAL A 150 -7.37 2.26 -0.62
C VAL A 150 -7.82 1.31 -1.73
N LYS A 151 -8.63 0.28 -1.39
CA LYS A 151 -9.25 -0.60 -2.40
C LYS A 151 -10.16 0.18 -3.34
N SER A 152 -10.94 1.12 -2.82
CA SER A 152 -11.80 1.99 -3.62
C SER A 152 -11.00 2.90 -4.56
N MET A 153 -9.91 3.51 -4.07
CA MET A 153 -9.02 4.34 -4.89
C MET A 153 -8.44 3.53 -6.05
N VAL A 154 -7.83 2.39 -5.77
CA VAL A 154 -7.26 1.49 -6.78
C VAL A 154 -8.33 1.07 -7.79
N SER A 155 -9.50 0.65 -7.31
CA SER A 155 -10.60 0.21 -8.17
C SER A 155 -11.08 1.33 -9.10
N LEU A 156 -11.30 2.54 -8.56
CA LEU A 156 -11.74 3.70 -9.34
C LEU A 156 -10.68 4.12 -10.36
N GLY A 157 -9.42 4.19 -9.94
CA GLY A 157 -8.29 4.56 -10.78
C GLY A 157 -8.11 3.60 -11.96
N LEU A 158 -7.98 2.32 -11.67
CA LEU A 158 -7.75 1.30 -12.70
C LEU A 158 -8.98 1.11 -13.61
N SER A 159 -10.21 1.24 -13.08
CA SER A 159 -11.41 1.16 -13.93
C SER A 159 -11.53 2.36 -14.87
N THR A 160 -11.15 3.56 -14.41
CA THR A 160 -11.11 4.76 -15.27
C THR A 160 -10.09 4.59 -16.39
N ILE A 161 -8.87 4.13 -16.05
CA ILE A 161 -7.84 3.83 -17.06
C ILE A 161 -8.29 2.74 -18.02
N ALA A 162 -8.90 1.66 -17.54
CA ALA A 162 -9.43 0.58 -18.38
C ALA A 162 -10.58 1.03 -19.30
N SER A 163 -11.30 2.10 -18.91
CA SER A 163 -12.37 2.70 -19.72
C SER A 163 -11.85 3.72 -20.73
N SER A 164 -10.56 4.04 -20.69
CA SER A 164 -9.89 4.92 -21.64
C SER A 164 -9.30 4.13 -22.82
N LYS A 165 -8.49 4.78 -23.66
CA LYS A 165 -7.75 4.11 -24.76
C LYS A 165 -6.47 3.41 -24.29
N TYR A 166 -6.14 3.48 -23.00
CA TYR A 166 -4.92 2.89 -22.48
C TYR A 166 -4.98 1.36 -22.42
N ASP A 167 -4.01 0.68 -23.03
CA ASP A 167 -3.84 -0.77 -22.92
C ASP A 167 -3.32 -1.20 -21.53
N LEU A 168 -4.24 -1.28 -20.57
CA LEU A 168 -3.94 -1.69 -19.20
C LEU A 168 -3.45 -3.15 -19.12
N ILE A 169 -3.96 -4.03 -19.98
CA ILE A 169 -3.58 -5.45 -19.97
C ILE A 169 -2.13 -5.63 -20.40
N ALA A 170 -1.66 -4.89 -21.41
CA ALA A 170 -0.24 -4.87 -21.76
C ALA A 170 0.62 -4.38 -20.60
N ALA A 171 0.18 -3.35 -19.86
CA ALA A 171 0.92 -2.86 -18.69
C ALA A 171 0.99 -3.88 -17.54
N VAL A 172 -0.11 -4.59 -17.27
CA VAL A 172 -0.15 -5.65 -16.25
C VAL A 172 0.90 -6.73 -16.53
N HIS A 173 1.10 -7.10 -17.80
CA HIS A 173 2.07 -8.09 -18.24
C HIS A 173 3.47 -7.52 -18.58
N GLY A 174 3.74 -6.26 -18.23
CA GLY A 174 5.05 -5.64 -18.47
C GLY A 174 5.38 -5.32 -19.92
N LYS A 175 4.41 -5.45 -20.84
CA LYS A 175 4.57 -5.17 -22.28
C LYS A 175 4.41 -3.69 -22.62
N LYS A 176 3.86 -2.90 -21.70
CA LYS A 176 3.69 -1.46 -21.83
C LYS A 176 4.06 -0.78 -20.51
N ARG A 177 4.80 0.33 -20.58
CA ARG A 177 5.16 1.12 -19.41
C ARG A 177 3.97 1.95 -18.95
N MET A 178 3.72 1.96 -17.63
CA MET A 178 2.70 2.78 -16.99
C MET A 178 3.37 3.65 -15.92
N HIS A 179 3.22 4.98 -16.02
CA HIS A 179 3.73 5.92 -15.05
C HIS A 179 2.66 6.26 -14.02
N ILE A 180 2.96 5.97 -12.76
CA ILE A 180 2.06 6.16 -11.62
C ILE A 180 2.73 7.13 -10.64
N LEU A 181 1.99 8.15 -10.19
CA LEU A 181 2.39 9.00 -9.05
C LEU A 181 1.50 8.70 -7.85
N CYS A 182 2.10 8.42 -6.70
CA CYS A 182 1.42 8.33 -5.41
C CYS A 182 1.88 9.48 -4.52
N ILE A 183 0.97 10.39 -4.16
CA ILE A 183 1.21 11.50 -3.24
C ILE A 183 0.69 11.11 -1.87
N GLY A 184 1.57 11.07 -0.88
CA GLY A 184 1.33 10.48 0.43
C GLY A 184 1.75 9.01 0.43
N HIS A 185 2.80 8.69 1.17
CA HIS A 185 3.34 7.33 1.22
C HIS A 185 2.69 6.52 2.34
N GLY A 186 2.56 7.13 3.52
CA GLY A 186 2.11 6.44 4.73
C GLY A 186 2.93 5.18 4.98
N GLY A 187 2.25 4.02 5.02
CA GLY A 187 2.89 2.71 5.15
C GLY A 187 3.31 2.04 3.83
N GLY A 188 3.10 2.68 2.68
CA GLY A 188 3.52 2.17 1.37
C GLY A 188 2.64 1.06 0.75
N SER A 189 1.46 0.77 1.31
CA SER A 189 0.60 -0.32 0.79
C SER A 189 0.09 -0.07 -0.63
N LEU A 190 -0.35 1.16 -0.93
CA LEU A 190 -0.83 1.55 -2.25
C LEU A 190 0.24 1.40 -3.34
N PRO A 191 1.42 2.06 -3.24
CA PRO A 191 2.44 1.94 -4.27
C PRO A 191 2.97 0.50 -4.39
N LEU A 192 3.15 -0.21 -3.26
CA LEU A 192 3.62 -1.60 -3.31
C LEU A 192 2.62 -2.54 -3.99
N PHE A 193 1.32 -2.38 -3.69
CA PHE A 193 0.26 -3.15 -4.35
C PHE A 193 0.29 -2.92 -5.87
N LEU A 194 0.33 -1.67 -6.31
CA LEU A 194 0.33 -1.31 -7.72
C LEU A 194 1.57 -1.89 -8.43
N ALA A 195 2.76 -1.78 -7.84
CA ALA A 195 3.97 -2.35 -8.43
C ALA A 195 3.88 -3.88 -8.51
N SER A 196 3.30 -4.55 -7.50
CA SER A 196 3.16 -6.00 -7.49
C SER A 196 2.16 -6.54 -8.52
N LYS A 197 1.12 -5.76 -8.85
CA LYS A 197 0.05 -6.18 -9.77
C LYS A 197 0.27 -5.74 -11.22
N ILE A 198 1.04 -4.68 -11.42
CA ILE A 198 1.28 -4.10 -12.74
C ILE A 198 2.78 -4.16 -13.01
N GLN A 199 3.22 -5.19 -13.75
CA GLN A 199 4.65 -5.43 -13.99
C GLN A 199 5.32 -4.29 -14.77
N GLY A 200 4.57 -3.63 -15.67
CA GLY A 200 5.05 -2.47 -16.43
C GLY A 200 4.92 -1.15 -15.70
N ALA A 201 4.45 -1.13 -14.45
CA ALA A 201 4.31 0.11 -13.70
C ALA A 201 5.67 0.58 -13.17
N GLU A 202 5.94 1.86 -13.36
CA GLU A 202 6.92 2.63 -12.61
C GLU A 202 6.18 3.61 -11.71
N ILE A 203 6.58 3.60 -10.45
CA ILE A 203 5.80 4.25 -9.40
C ILE A 203 6.69 5.25 -8.70
N HIS A 204 6.37 6.51 -8.90
CA HIS A 204 6.92 7.61 -8.13
C HIS A 204 6.04 7.81 -6.90
N VAL A 205 6.66 7.87 -5.74
CA VAL A 205 5.99 8.08 -4.45
C VAL A 205 6.58 9.32 -3.81
N VAL A 206 5.73 10.20 -3.31
CA VAL A 206 6.15 11.43 -2.65
C VAL A 206 5.67 11.43 -1.21
N GLU A 207 6.61 11.59 -0.29
CA GLU A 207 6.37 11.72 1.14
C GLU A 207 7.12 12.94 1.66
N ILE A 208 6.45 13.79 2.43
CA ILE A 208 7.06 15.00 2.96
C ILE A 208 7.90 14.70 4.21
N ASP A 209 7.56 13.63 4.93
CA ASP A 209 8.11 13.33 6.24
C ASP A 209 9.13 12.17 6.23
N PRO A 210 10.42 12.44 6.46
CA PRO A 210 11.45 11.40 6.50
C PRO A 210 11.23 10.37 7.62
N ILE A 211 10.52 10.73 8.68
CA ILE A 211 10.20 9.81 9.77
C ILE A 211 9.11 8.83 9.34
N VAL A 212 8.16 9.25 8.50
CA VAL A 212 7.17 8.33 7.87
C VAL A 212 7.89 7.35 6.95
N ILE A 213 8.82 7.84 6.11
CA ILE A 213 9.67 6.99 5.26
C ILE A 213 10.44 5.98 6.11
N SER A 214 11.11 6.44 7.18
CA SER A 214 11.87 5.59 8.08
C SER A 214 11.00 4.52 8.75
N ALA A 215 9.82 4.90 9.26
CA ALA A 215 8.85 3.97 9.84
C ALA A 215 8.43 2.90 8.83
N SER A 216 8.13 3.31 7.60
CA SER A 216 7.67 2.40 6.54
C SER A 216 8.73 1.34 6.18
N VAL A 217 9.99 1.74 6.06
CA VAL A 217 11.10 0.85 5.69
C VAL A 217 11.48 -0.03 6.87
N GLN A 218 11.73 0.56 8.04
CA GLN A 218 12.34 -0.13 9.17
C GLN A 218 11.34 -1.01 9.95
N ALA A 219 10.07 -0.59 10.06
CA ALA A 219 9.09 -1.29 10.88
C ALA A 219 7.95 -1.91 10.08
N MET A 220 7.66 -1.39 8.89
CA MET A 220 6.52 -1.84 8.06
C MET A 220 6.95 -2.67 6.85
N GLY A 221 8.27 -2.87 6.65
CA GLY A 221 8.81 -3.77 5.65
C GLY A 221 8.63 -3.31 4.21
N PHE A 222 8.50 -1.99 3.98
CA PHE A 222 8.54 -1.42 2.64
C PHE A 222 9.98 -1.49 2.09
N PRO A 223 10.20 -1.70 0.78
CA PRO A 223 11.54 -1.95 0.23
C PRO A 223 12.46 -0.74 0.41
N GLY A 224 13.54 -0.85 1.20
CA GLY A 224 14.46 0.27 1.44
C GLY A 224 15.19 0.79 0.20
N PHE A 225 15.41 -0.08 -0.81
CA PHE A 225 16.01 0.31 -2.09
C PHE A 225 15.15 1.32 -2.88
N SER A 226 13.85 1.44 -2.57
CA SER A 226 13.00 2.42 -3.24
C SER A 226 13.36 3.86 -2.93
N VAL A 227 14.05 4.13 -1.81
CA VAL A 227 14.30 5.48 -1.29
C VAL A 227 15.26 6.24 -2.19
N MET A 228 14.88 7.47 -2.53
CA MET A 228 15.63 8.38 -3.38
C MET A 228 16.31 9.46 -2.55
N THR A 229 17.51 9.86 -2.96
CA THR A 229 18.20 11.03 -2.43
C THR A 229 17.59 12.32 -3.00
N PRO A 230 17.86 13.48 -2.39
CA PRO A 230 17.48 14.77 -2.97
C PRO A 230 18.09 15.05 -4.36
N SER A 231 19.19 14.38 -4.72
CA SER A 231 19.80 14.46 -6.06
C SER A 231 19.06 13.63 -7.12
N GLY A 232 18.05 12.85 -6.73
CA GLY A 232 17.30 11.97 -7.62
C GLY A 232 17.96 10.61 -7.88
N GLU A 233 18.97 10.25 -7.09
CA GLU A 233 19.64 8.95 -7.14
C GLU A 233 19.06 8.01 -6.07
N ARG A 234 19.35 6.71 -6.16
CA ARG A 234 18.98 5.76 -5.10
C ARG A 234 19.82 6.03 -3.84
N ALA A 235 19.19 6.03 -2.68
CA ALA A 235 19.90 6.15 -1.40
C ALA A 235 20.82 4.95 -1.12
N LEU A 236 20.46 3.78 -1.65
CA LEU A 236 21.28 2.58 -1.68
C LEU A 236 21.82 2.37 -3.09
N LEU A 237 23.13 2.24 -3.26
CA LEU A 237 23.78 2.09 -4.57
C LEU A 237 23.35 0.79 -5.26
N GLU A 238 23.24 -0.30 -4.50
CA GLU A 238 22.84 -1.61 -4.97
C GLU A 238 21.81 -2.22 -4.00
N PRO A 239 20.86 -3.02 -4.51
CA PRO A 239 19.92 -3.73 -3.66
C PRO A 239 20.66 -4.84 -2.89
N ASP A 240 20.43 -4.92 -1.59
CA ASP A 240 20.89 -6.07 -0.81
C ASP A 240 20.27 -7.36 -1.38
N THR A 241 21.04 -8.46 -1.32
CA THR A 241 20.63 -9.79 -1.76
C THR A 241 19.27 -10.19 -1.20
N ILE A 242 19.02 -9.91 0.09
CA ILE A 242 17.73 -10.25 0.71
C ILE A 242 16.59 -9.45 0.10
N ASN A 243 16.83 -8.19 -0.30
CA ASN A 243 15.82 -7.41 -1.01
C ASN A 243 15.49 -8.03 -2.37
N GLU A 244 16.48 -8.53 -3.12
CA GLU A 244 16.22 -9.22 -4.38
C GLU A 244 15.36 -10.48 -4.19
N VAL A 245 15.68 -11.27 -3.16
CA VAL A 245 14.89 -12.47 -2.80
C VAL A 245 13.44 -12.09 -2.48
N MET A 246 13.23 -11.04 -1.68
CA MET A 246 11.90 -10.60 -1.27
C MET A 246 11.09 -10.02 -2.43
N TRP A 247 11.70 -9.15 -3.22
CA TRP A 247 10.97 -8.24 -4.09
C TRP A 247 11.06 -8.62 -5.57
N LYS A 248 12.08 -9.36 -6.01
CA LYS A 248 12.25 -9.85 -7.39
C LYS A 248 11.97 -8.74 -8.42
N GLY A 249 12.71 -7.64 -8.33
CA GLY A 249 12.60 -6.46 -9.21
C GLY A 249 11.41 -5.52 -8.95
N ILE A 250 10.53 -5.80 -7.97
CA ILE A 250 9.45 -4.86 -7.60
C ILE A 250 10.02 -3.56 -7.01
N HIS A 251 11.02 -3.68 -6.13
CA HIS A 251 11.71 -2.58 -5.45
C HIS A 251 12.44 -1.65 -6.42
N GLU A 252 12.86 -2.15 -7.58
CA GLU A 252 13.55 -1.36 -8.61
C GLU A 252 12.62 -0.42 -9.38
N ARG A 253 11.31 -0.67 -9.36
CA ARG A 253 10.28 0.14 -10.04
C ARG A 253 9.56 1.12 -9.12
N LEU A 254 9.92 1.13 -7.84
CA LEU A 254 9.42 2.06 -6.83
C LEU A 254 10.46 3.16 -6.61
N TYR A 255 10.06 4.42 -6.62
CA TYR A 255 10.93 5.57 -6.39
C TYR A 255 10.28 6.48 -5.35
N LEU A 256 10.73 6.39 -4.10
CA LEU A 256 10.20 7.12 -2.95
C LEU A 256 11.05 8.35 -2.67
N TYR A 257 10.48 9.53 -2.94
CA TYR A 257 11.12 10.83 -2.76
C TYR A 257 10.68 11.47 -1.44
N GLU A 258 11.66 11.88 -0.64
CA GLU A 258 11.43 12.82 0.47
C GLU A 258 11.30 14.24 -0.09
N THR A 259 10.08 14.68 -0.33
CA THR A 259 9.81 16.02 -0.86
C THR A 259 8.37 16.42 -0.63
N ASP A 260 8.14 17.72 -0.66
CA ASP A 260 6.79 18.23 -0.77
C ASP A 260 6.15 17.89 -2.12
N ALA A 261 4.86 17.59 -2.12
CA ALA A 261 4.10 17.21 -3.31
C ALA A 261 3.97 18.36 -4.32
N GLU A 262 3.75 19.60 -3.86
CA GLU A 262 3.70 20.77 -4.75
C GLU A 262 5.06 20.98 -5.41
N LYS A 263 6.12 20.99 -4.61
CA LYS A 263 7.49 21.11 -5.11
C LYS A 263 7.80 20.05 -6.17
N TYR A 264 7.50 18.78 -5.88
CA TYR A 264 7.77 17.68 -6.81
C TYR A 264 7.04 17.85 -8.14
N VAL A 265 5.75 18.17 -8.13
CA VAL A 265 4.96 18.31 -9.35
C VAL A 265 5.38 19.54 -10.18
N VAL A 266 5.78 20.62 -9.51
CA VAL A 266 6.27 21.85 -10.18
C VAL A 266 7.62 21.62 -10.83
N GLU A 267 8.56 20.97 -10.14
CA GLU A 267 9.96 20.82 -10.59
C GLU A 267 10.17 19.65 -11.56
N ASN A 268 9.30 18.64 -11.53
CA ASN A 268 9.42 17.45 -12.35
C ASN A 268 8.64 17.58 -13.67
N ASN A 269 9.14 16.98 -14.76
CA ASN A 269 8.52 17.02 -16.09
C ASN A 269 7.92 15.69 -16.57
N ASN A 270 7.82 14.68 -15.70
CA ASN A 270 7.25 13.39 -16.05
C ASN A 270 5.76 13.51 -16.34
N LEU A 271 5.31 12.78 -17.35
CA LEU A 271 3.90 12.57 -17.65
C LEU A 271 3.41 11.29 -16.99
N TYR A 272 2.28 11.37 -16.32
CA TYR A 272 1.66 10.27 -15.59
C TYR A 272 0.38 9.81 -16.26
N ASP A 273 0.21 8.49 -16.32
CA ASP A 273 -1.04 7.87 -16.75
C ASP A 273 -2.08 7.98 -15.63
N ILE A 274 -1.64 7.84 -14.38
CA ILE A 274 -2.50 7.96 -13.21
C ILE A 274 -1.77 8.58 -12.01
N ILE A 275 -2.47 9.42 -11.27
CA ILE A 275 -1.99 10.06 -10.05
C ILE A 275 -2.97 9.74 -8.92
N PHE A 276 -2.46 9.20 -7.82
CA PHE A 276 -3.20 9.00 -6.58
C PHE A 276 -2.78 10.06 -5.56
N VAL A 277 -3.76 10.72 -4.94
CA VAL A 277 -3.54 11.71 -3.88
C VAL A 277 -4.18 11.21 -2.59
N ASP A 278 -3.32 10.84 -1.64
CA ASP A 278 -3.67 10.28 -0.33
C ASP A 278 -2.77 10.90 0.75
N ALA A 279 -2.82 12.23 0.86
CA ALA A 279 -1.95 13.00 1.74
C ALA A 279 -2.76 13.82 2.74
N TYR A 280 -2.49 13.60 4.02
CA TYR A 280 -3.08 14.31 5.16
C TYR A 280 -1.95 14.75 6.10
N ASP A 281 -2.17 15.83 6.83
CA ASP A 281 -1.25 16.25 7.88
C ASP A 281 -1.49 15.50 9.21
N GLY A 282 -0.72 15.88 10.24
CA GLY A 282 -0.82 15.33 11.59
C GLY A 282 -2.19 15.45 12.26
N ASP A 283 -3.06 16.30 11.74
CA ASP A 283 -4.39 16.62 12.27
C ASP A 283 -5.52 16.05 11.39
N ASP A 284 -5.20 15.11 10.48
CA ASP A 284 -6.13 14.52 9.50
C ASP A 284 -6.77 15.56 8.55
N ILE A 285 -6.06 16.66 8.28
CA ILE A 285 -6.51 17.71 7.37
C ILE A 285 -5.89 17.50 5.99
N PHE A 286 -6.74 17.51 4.96
CA PHE A 286 -6.31 17.48 3.57
C PHE A 286 -5.73 18.86 3.17
N PRO A 287 -4.41 18.99 2.89
CA PRO A 287 -3.74 20.29 2.77
C PRO A 287 -4.32 21.18 1.68
N ASN A 288 -4.58 22.45 1.99
CA ASN A 288 -5.22 23.41 1.06
C ASN A 288 -4.53 23.51 -0.31
N LYS A 289 -3.21 23.53 -0.33
CA LYS A 289 -2.42 23.58 -1.57
C LYS A 289 -2.70 22.43 -2.55
N LEU A 290 -3.18 21.28 -2.08
CA LEU A 290 -3.50 20.13 -2.93
C LEU A 290 -4.89 20.21 -3.57
N TRP A 291 -5.72 21.19 -3.21
CA TRP A 291 -7.05 21.36 -3.78
C TRP A 291 -7.48 22.80 -4.09
N ASP A 292 -6.68 23.81 -3.73
CA ASP A 292 -6.91 25.19 -4.15
C ASP A 292 -6.72 25.31 -5.68
N PRO A 293 -7.75 25.70 -6.46
CA PRO A 293 -7.65 25.89 -7.91
C PRO A 293 -6.55 26.85 -8.36
N HIS A 294 -6.07 27.72 -7.47
CA HIS A 294 -5.02 28.68 -7.77
C HIS A 294 -3.63 28.24 -7.29
N SER A 295 -3.51 27.06 -6.67
CA SER A 295 -2.21 26.58 -6.19
C SER A 295 -1.26 26.26 -7.34
N PRO A 296 0.06 26.49 -7.17
CA PRO A 296 1.07 26.01 -8.09
C PRO A 296 0.96 24.51 -8.38
N PHE A 297 0.56 23.72 -7.37
CA PHE A 297 0.32 22.29 -7.53
C PHE A 297 -0.75 21.99 -8.58
N LEU A 298 -1.99 22.49 -8.44
CA LEU A 298 -3.07 22.16 -9.38
C LEU A 298 -2.80 22.73 -10.78
N ASN A 299 -2.21 23.92 -10.87
CA ASN A 299 -1.81 24.52 -12.14
C ASN A 299 -0.78 23.67 -12.89
N SER A 300 0.17 23.07 -12.17
CA SER A 300 1.20 22.22 -12.78
C SER A 300 0.69 20.80 -13.04
N LEU A 301 -0.24 20.29 -12.22
CA LEU A 301 -0.74 18.92 -12.29
C LEU A 301 -1.37 18.59 -13.66
N SER A 302 -2.07 19.54 -14.29
CA SER A 302 -2.64 19.33 -15.62
C SER A 302 -1.59 19.01 -16.68
N ASP A 303 -0.42 19.63 -16.57
CA ASP A 303 0.69 19.47 -17.51
C ASP A 303 1.50 18.19 -17.24
N ARG A 304 1.23 17.53 -16.11
CA ARG A 304 1.82 16.23 -15.72
C ARG A 304 0.92 15.04 -16.00
N LEU A 305 -0.28 15.25 -16.53
CA LEU A 305 -1.20 14.16 -16.89
C LEU A 305 -1.12 13.85 -18.37
N HIS A 306 -1.19 12.56 -18.71
CA HIS A 306 -1.29 12.16 -20.11
C HIS A 306 -2.58 12.73 -20.74
N PRO A 307 -2.51 13.40 -21.90
CA PRO A 307 -3.65 14.15 -22.46
C PRO A 307 -4.83 13.27 -22.88
N GLU A 308 -4.59 11.98 -23.18
CA GLU A 308 -5.66 11.08 -23.66
C GLU A 308 -6.35 10.27 -22.56
N HIS A 309 -5.66 9.99 -21.46
CA HIS A 309 -6.11 9.02 -20.45
C HIS A 309 -5.64 9.33 -19.03
N GLY A 310 -4.93 10.44 -18.84
CA GLY A 310 -4.44 10.88 -17.54
C GLY A 310 -5.58 10.97 -16.54
N THR A 311 -5.42 10.29 -15.41
CA THR A 311 -6.45 10.20 -14.36
C THR A 311 -5.89 10.65 -13.02
N VAL A 312 -6.65 11.46 -12.28
CA VAL A 312 -6.35 11.80 -10.88
C VAL A 312 -7.39 11.18 -9.98
N VAL A 313 -6.95 10.42 -8.97
CA VAL A 313 -7.79 9.84 -7.93
C VAL A 313 -7.42 10.48 -6.61
N VAL A 314 -8.37 11.19 -6.00
CA VAL A 314 -8.15 11.90 -4.73
C VAL A 314 -8.96 11.24 -3.63
N MET A 315 -8.31 10.83 -2.54
CA MET A 315 -9.01 10.52 -1.30
C MET A 315 -9.20 11.82 -0.53
N ARG A 316 -10.46 12.26 -0.41
CA ARG A 316 -10.81 13.42 0.42
C ARG A 316 -11.95 13.06 1.36
N LEU A 317 -11.62 12.87 2.63
CA LEU A 317 -12.63 12.86 3.69
C LEU A 317 -13.12 14.29 3.92
N ARG A 318 -14.38 14.57 3.60
CA ARG A 318 -15.06 15.75 4.14
C ARG A 318 -15.74 15.30 5.43
N TYR A 319 -15.30 15.82 6.57
CA TYR A 319 -16.16 15.88 7.74
C TYR A 319 -17.35 16.77 7.38
N LEU A 320 -18.48 16.14 7.06
CA LEU A 320 -19.76 16.81 7.13
C LEU A 320 -19.98 17.10 8.62
N LYS A 321 -19.53 18.27 9.10
CA LYS A 321 -20.06 18.78 10.35
C LYS A 321 -21.57 18.90 10.15
N PRO A 322 -22.42 18.26 10.97
CA PRO A 322 -23.83 18.57 10.96
C PRO A 322 -23.96 20.07 11.24
N GLN A 323 -24.61 20.78 10.31
CA GLN A 323 -25.07 22.14 10.54
C GLN A 323 -26.15 22.14 11.62
#